data_AF-A0A4R7ZAC3-F1
#
_entry.id   AF-A0A4R7ZAC3-F1
#
_cell.length_a   1.000
_cell.length_b   1.000
_cell.length_c   1.000
_cell.angle_alpha   90.00
_cell.angle_beta   90.00
_cell.angle_gamma   90.00
#
_symmetry.space_group_name_H-M   'P 1'
#
loop_
_entity.id
_entity.type
_entity.pdbx_description
1 polymer ?
#
loop_
_entity_poly.entity_id
_entity_poly.type
_entity_poly.pdbx_seq_one_letter_code
_entity_poly.pdbx_strand_id
1 'polypeptide(L)'
;MQTIVPQEQPKSLLIHEEKSLLKKFRMQHTQMDIFECLDLEVSDDFLRLEYCFKGLDVSTLVTALNRERGKGRNDYPNEVMLNLALAKIVLGHNSTASFIRELNRNRDLRKICGLRDIDYIDGIKKKVPGEAVFTRFYQRLENYQEELDSIQKNLVEYFYENVDGFGEKLAGDGKYIQSYANRVNEHADGDRRSENDASVSIKENFITDKNGKEKIKKHSFFGFRAHVIVDVLTGLPINVHIDKANISERTVMKVKSQAKVPNA
;
A
#
# COMPACT_ATOMS: atom_id res chain seq x y z
N MET A 1 33.39 74.72 13.62
CA MET A 1 33.41 73.33 14.13
C MET A 1 32.03 73.03 14.68
N GLN A 2 31.16 72.39 13.88
CA GLN A 2 29.86 71.91 14.35
C GLN A 2 29.98 70.40 14.55
N THR A 3 29.92 69.98 15.81
CA THR A 3 29.91 68.58 16.24
C THR A 3 28.57 67.97 15.85
N ILE A 4 28.58 67.01 14.93
CA ILE A 4 27.43 66.18 14.62
C ILE A 4 27.26 65.21 15.78
N VAL A 5 26.22 65.43 16.60
CA VAL A 5 25.81 64.48 17.65
C VAL A 5 25.15 63.28 16.94
N PRO A 6 25.61 62.03 17.16
CA PRO A 6 24.94 60.86 16.60
C PRO A 6 23.52 60.79 17.16
N GLN A 7 22.51 60.76 16.28
CA GLN A 7 21.14 60.49 16.67
C GLN A 7 21.08 59.04 17.16
N GLU A 8 21.02 58.85 18.49
CA GLU A 8 20.71 57.54 19.07
C GLU A 8 19.30 57.15 18.63
N GLN A 9 19.20 56.14 17.76
CA GLN A 9 17.93 55.54 17.44
C GLN A 9 17.29 54.97 18.72
N PRO A 10 15.96 55.10 18.89
CA PRO A 10 15.30 54.66 20.11
C PRO A 10 15.50 53.15 20.30
N LYS A 11 16.15 52.77 21.42
CA LYS A 11 16.44 51.38 21.82
C LYS A 11 15.22 50.46 21.79
N SER A 12 14.00 50.98 21.84
CA SER A 12 12.76 50.19 21.81
C SER A 12 12.42 49.60 20.43
N LEU A 13 12.81 50.26 19.33
CA LEU A 13 12.56 49.77 17.96
C LEU A 13 13.54 48.65 17.57
N LEU A 14 14.81 48.78 17.97
CA LEU A 14 15.83 47.75 17.80
C LEU A 14 15.45 46.44 18.51
N ILE A 15 14.89 46.50 19.72
CA ILE A 15 14.47 45.30 20.46
C ILE A 15 13.28 44.58 19.78
N HIS A 16 12.41 45.30 19.07
CA HIS A 16 11.26 44.69 18.41
C HIS A 16 11.63 44.04 17.07
N GLU A 17 12.49 44.69 16.28
CA GLU A 17 13.03 44.11 15.05
C GLU A 17 13.99 42.95 15.36
N GLU A 18 14.85 43.07 16.38
CA GLU A 18 15.70 41.96 16.83
C GLU A 18 14.88 40.80 17.37
N LYS A 19 13.79 41.03 18.14
CA LYS A 19 12.89 39.94 18.56
C LYS A 19 12.13 39.32 17.40
N SER A 20 11.76 40.10 16.38
CA SER A 20 11.11 39.60 15.16
C SER A 20 12.06 38.79 14.29
N LEU A 21 13.31 39.26 14.16
CA LEU A 21 14.41 38.57 13.49
C LEU A 21 14.81 37.32 14.26
N LEU A 22 14.99 37.36 15.58
CA LEU A 22 15.21 36.17 16.42
C LEU A 22 14.03 35.21 16.40
N LYS A 23 12.78 35.69 16.29
CA LYS A 23 11.60 34.81 16.13
C LYS A 23 11.55 34.20 14.73
N LYS A 24 11.99 34.90 13.68
CA LYS A 24 12.20 34.33 12.33
C LYS A 24 13.37 33.35 12.28
N PHE A 25 14.50 33.69 12.93
CA PHE A 25 15.71 32.85 13.00
C PHE A 25 15.47 31.59 13.83
N ARG A 26 14.75 31.70 14.95
CA ARG A 26 14.35 30.58 15.81
C ARG A 26 13.22 29.74 15.23
N MET A 27 12.50 30.26 14.22
CA MET A 27 11.48 29.50 13.45
C MET A 27 12.09 28.85 12.20
N GLN A 28 13.16 29.41 11.64
CA GLN A 28 13.94 28.83 10.54
C GLN A 28 14.95 27.77 11.02
N HIS A 29 15.40 27.84 12.27
CA HIS A 29 16.16 26.76 12.92
C HIS A 29 15.28 25.92 13.85
N THR A 30 14.23 25.31 13.30
CA THR A 30 13.77 24.03 13.85
C THR A 30 14.69 22.98 13.24
N GLN A 31 15.94 22.95 13.72
CA GLN A 31 16.97 21.95 13.44
C GLN A 31 16.84 21.27 12.06
N MET A 32 17.49 21.83 11.03
CA MET A 32 17.98 20.99 9.93
C MET A 32 18.75 19.83 10.57
N ASP A 33 18.51 18.61 10.09
CA ASP A 33 19.12 17.37 10.56
C ASP A 33 20.66 17.48 10.47
N ILE A 34 21.29 18.07 11.50
CA ILE A 34 22.76 18.16 11.64
C ILE A 34 23.38 16.75 11.77
N PHE A 35 22.52 15.73 11.89
CA PHE A 35 22.82 14.32 12.00
C PHE A 35 22.19 13.49 10.86
N GLU A 36 21.88 14.08 9.70
CA GLU A 36 21.46 13.30 8.50
C GLU A 36 22.62 12.47 7.89
N CYS A 37 23.78 12.46 8.54
CA CYS A 37 24.93 11.58 8.32
C CYS A 37 25.26 10.80 9.60
N LEU A 38 24.24 10.30 10.32
CA LEU A 38 24.43 9.07 11.06
C LEU A 38 23.96 7.96 10.14
N ASP A 39 24.87 7.05 9.83
CA ASP A 39 24.59 5.71 9.34
C ASP A 39 23.59 5.06 10.31
N LEU A 40 22.30 5.37 10.14
CA LEU A 40 21.22 4.62 10.73
C LEU A 40 21.32 3.26 10.07
N GLU A 41 21.52 2.21 10.86
CA GLU A 41 21.20 0.86 10.42
C GLU A 41 19.79 0.93 9.84
N VAL A 42 19.69 0.89 8.51
CA VAL A 42 18.42 0.89 7.81
C VAL A 42 17.73 -0.36 8.32
N SER A 43 16.65 -0.18 9.09
CA SER A 43 15.84 -1.30 9.55
C SER A 43 15.54 -2.19 8.35
N ASP A 44 15.63 -3.52 8.53
CA ASP A 44 15.36 -4.48 7.46
C ASP A 44 14.03 -4.17 6.74
N ASP A 45 13.03 -3.71 7.49
CA ASP A 45 11.74 -3.29 6.96
C ASP A 45 11.82 -2.07 6.02
N PHE A 46 12.67 -1.09 6.28
CA PHE A 46 12.86 0.06 5.41
C PHE A 46 13.62 -0.31 4.14
N LEU A 47 14.59 -1.20 4.25
CA LEU A 47 15.29 -1.74 3.09
C LEU A 47 14.32 -2.54 2.20
N ARG A 48 13.43 -3.34 2.81
CA ARG A 48 12.36 -4.06 2.11
C ARG A 48 11.40 -3.12 1.39
N LEU A 49 11.03 -1.99 2.01
CA LEU A 49 10.21 -0.96 1.35
C LEU A 49 10.94 -0.33 0.16
N GLU A 50 12.22 0.00 0.33
CA GLU A 50 13.02 0.59 -0.74
C GLU A 50 13.17 -0.36 -1.93
N TYR A 51 13.43 -1.65 -1.69
CA TYR A 51 13.44 -2.66 -2.75
C TYR A 51 12.07 -2.82 -3.40
N CYS A 52 10.99 -2.77 -2.62
CA CYS A 52 9.63 -2.82 -3.16
C CYS A 52 9.36 -1.64 -4.10
N PHE A 53 9.67 -0.41 -3.69
CA PHE A 53 9.41 0.77 -4.53
C PHE A 53 10.29 0.81 -5.78
N LYS A 54 11.57 0.41 -5.67
CA LYS A 54 12.49 0.36 -6.82
C LYS A 54 12.16 -0.76 -7.80
N GLY A 55 11.65 -1.88 -7.31
CA GLY A 55 11.34 -3.05 -8.13
C GLY A 55 10.04 -2.92 -8.92
N LEU A 56 9.11 -2.05 -8.51
CA LEU A 56 7.81 -1.90 -9.15
C LEU A 56 7.80 -0.74 -10.16
N ASP A 57 7.64 -1.05 -11.45
CA ASP A 57 7.35 -0.02 -12.46
C ASP A 57 5.89 0.45 -12.37
N VAL A 58 5.64 1.44 -11.52
CA VAL A 58 4.31 2.02 -11.30
C VAL A 58 4.00 3.24 -12.17
N SER A 59 4.91 3.58 -13.10
CA SER A 59 4.88 4.86 -13.83
C SER A 59 3.60 5.05 -14.65
N THR A 60 3.17 3.99 -15.35
CA THR A 60 1.93 3.98 -16.16
C THR A 60 0.70 4.19 -15.27
N LEU A 61 0.60 3.45 -14.16
CA LEU A 61 -0.50 3.56 -13.19
C LEU A 61 -0.56 4.97 -12.58
N VAL A 62 0.57 5.50 -12.12
CA VAL A 62 0.64 6.85 -11.53
C VAL A 62 0.25 7.91 -12.55
N THR A 63 0.67 7.76 -13.81
CA THR A 63 0.29 8.67 -14.90
C THR A 63 -1.23 8.64 -15.14
N ALA A 64 -1.83 7.46 -15.18
CA ALA A 64 -3.26 7.28 -15.36
C ALA A 64 -4.08 7.90 -14.20
N LEU A 65 -3.66 7.63 -12.95
CA LEU A 65 -4.26 8.23 -11.74
C LEU A 65 -4.11 9.77 -11.70
N ASN A 66 -3.00 10.32 -12.21
CA ASN A 66 -2.78 11.76 -12.30
C ASN A 66 -3.66 12.39 -13.39
N ARG A 67 -3.85 11.70 -14.52
CA ARG A 67 -4.74 12.15 -15.60
C ARG A 67 -6.19 12.24 -15.13
N GLU A 68 -6.67 11.23 -14.42
CA GLU A 68 -8.02 11.22 -13.81
C GLU A 68 -8.19 12.34 -12.79
N ARG A 69 -7.19 12.58 -11.94
CA ARG A 69 -7.22 13.68 -10.96
C ARG A 69 -7.33 15.06 -11.62
N GLY A 70 -6.69 15.26 -12.78
CA GLY A 70 -6.67 16.53 -13.49
C GLY A 70 -6.21 17.69 -12.60
N LYS A 71 -7.03 18.75 -12.49
CA LYS A 71 -6.75 19.94 -11.67
C LYS A 71 -7.29 19.86 -10.23
N GLY A 72 -7.70 18.66 -9.79
CA GLY A 72 -8.19 18.44 -8.43
C GLY A 72 -7.12 18.67 -7.35
N ARG A 73 -7.58 18.72 -6.10
CA ARG A 73 -6.75 18.89 -4.88
C ARG A 73 -5.61 17.86 -4.86
N ASN A 74 -4.39 18.33 -4.57
CA ASN A 74 -3.16 17.53 -4.56
C ASN A 74 -2.44 17.55 -3.21
N ASP A 75 -3.20 17.40 -2.14
CA ASP A 75 -2.62 17.34 -0.79
C ASP A 75 -1.60 16.20 -0.65
N TYR A 76 -1.92 15.07 -1.28
CA TYR A 76 -1.11 13.87 -1.29
C TYR A 76 -1.01 13.40 -2.74
N PRO A 77 0.18 13.47 -3.36
CA PRO A 77 0.39 12.98 -4.71
C PRO A 77 0.00 11.49 -4.83
N ASN A 78 -0.50 11.09 -6.00
CA ASN A 78 -0.95 9.71 -6.22
C ASN A 78 0.19 8.69 -6.01
N GLU A 79 1.43 9.05 -6.37
CA GLU A 79 2.63 8.24 -6.13
C GLU A 79 2.87 8.03 -4.62
N VAL A 80 2.77 9.10 -3.82
CA VAL A 80 2.88 9.01 -2.36
C VAL A 80 1.76 8.14 -1.78
N MET A 81 0.53 8.30 -2.26
CA MET A 81 -0.58 7.45 -1.82
C MET A 81 -0.38 5.97 -2.19
N LEU A 82 0.22 5.69 -3.34
CA LEU A 82 0.57 4.33 -3.75
C LEU A 82 1.68 3.74 -2.87
N ASN A 83 2.74 4.50 -2.61
CA ASN A 83 3.82 4.10 -1.70
C ASN A 83 3.28 3.81 -0.30
N LEU A 84 2.34 4.63 0.20
CA LEU A 84 1.67 4.40 1.48
C LEU A 84 0.83 3.11 1.48
N ALA A 85 0.10 2.84 0.39
CA ALA A 85 -0.67 1.61 0.25
C ALA A 85 0.24 0.38 0.25
N LEU A 86 1.34 0.41 -0.51
CA LEU A 86 2.35 -0.64 -0.55
C LEU A 86 3.03 -0.83 0.82
N ALA A 87 3.42 0.26 1.47
CA ALA A 87 4.06 0.20 2.77
C ALA A 87 3.16 -0.41 3.85
N LYS A 88 1.86 -0.07 3.84
CA LYS A 88 0.88 -0.73 4.71
C LYS A 88 0.90 -2.25 4.55
N ILE A 89 1.02 -2.74 3.32
CA ILE A 89 1.04 -4.18 3.00
C ILE A 89 2.37 -4.81 3.41
N VAL A 90 3.50 -4.23 3.01
CA VAL A 90 4.84 -4.77 3.27
C VAL A 90 5.14 -4.84 4.77
N LEU A 91 4.70 -3.84 5.54
CA LEU A 91 4.84 -3.79 7.01
C LEU A 91 3.75 -4.60 7.75
N GLY A 92 2.84 -5.26 7.03
CA GLY A 92 1.86 -6.18 7.64
C GLY A 92 0.75 -5.51 8.46
N HIS A 93 0.37 -4.27 8.13
CA HIS A 93 -0.71 -3.59 8.86
C HIS A 93 -2.09 -4.09 8.45
N ASN A 94 -2.77 -4.74 9.40
CA ASN A 94 -4.13 -5.26 9.24
C ASN A 94 -5.21 -4.18 9.06
N SER A 95 -4.95 -2.92 9.40
CA SER A 95 -5.91 -1.82 9.22
C SER A 95 -5.24 -0.49 8.90
N THR A 96 -5.96 0.36 8.16
CA THR A 96 -5.52 1.73 7.83
C THR A 96 -5.30 2.56 9.10
N ALA A 97 -6.18 2.42 10.10
CA ALA A 97 -6.04 3.09 11.39
C ALA A 97 -4.72 2.73 12.10
N SER A 98 -4.32 1.46 12.05
CA SER A 98 -3.06 1.00 12.64
C SER A 98 -1.87 1.63 11.92
N PHE A 99 -1.89 1.62 10.60
CA PHE A 99 -0.84 2.21 9.78
C PHE A 99 -0.73 3.74 9.97
N ILE A 100 -1.86 4.45 10.04
CA ILE A 100 -1.87 5.89 10.34
C ILE A 100 -1.24 6.19 11.70
N ARG A 101 -1.49 5.38 12.73
CA ARG A 101 -0.84 5.56 14.03
C ARG A 101 0.68 5.39 13.94
N GLU A 102 1.15 4.43 13.15
CA GLU A 102 2.58 4.25 12.91
C GLU A 102 3.18 5.42 12.12
N LEU A 103 2.55 5.83 11.01
CA LEU A 103 2.95 7.00 10.23
C LEU A 103 3.04 8.26 11.08
N ASN A 104 2.15 8.44 12.07
CA ASN A 104 2.24 9.60 12.97
C ASN A 104 3.44 9.52 13.92
N ARG A 105 3.84 8.32 14.35
CA ARG A 105 4.95 8.10 15.29
C ARG A 105 6.31 8.08 14.59
N ASN A 106 6.38 7.52 13.39
CA ASN A 106 7.61 7.24 12.67
C ASN A 106 7.85 8.31 11.60
N ARG A 107 8.87 9.15 11.79
CA ARG A 107 9.24 10.19 10.82
C ARG A 107 9.87 9.58 9.57
N ASP A 108 10.72 8.59 9.74
CA ASP A 108 11.50 8.03 8.64
C ASP A 108 10.60 7.25 7.69
N LEU A 109 9.62 6.52 8.22
CA LEU A 109 8.60 5.87 7.40
C LEU A 109 7.82 6.90 6.54
N ARG A 110 7.52 8.08 7.09
CA ARG A 110 6.88 9.16 6.30
C ARG A 110 7.81 9.63 5.19
N LYS A 111 9.08 9.92 5.51
CA LYS A 111 10.08 10.34 4.53
C LYS A 111 10.24 9.31 3.40
N ILE A 112 10.37 8.02 3.74
CA ILE A 112 10.50 6.90 2.79
C ILE A 112 9.28 6.80 1.87
N CYS A 113 8.07 6.97 2.40
CA CYS A 113 6.85 6.98 1.58
C CYS A 113 6.68 8.25 0.74
N GLY A 114 7.54 9.27 0.90
CA GLY A 114 7.47 10.55 0.18
C GLY A 114 6.55 11.60 0.82
N LEU A 115 6.13 11.42 2.08
CA LEU A 115 5.40 12.44 2.83
C LEU A 115 6.36 13.52 3.33
N ARG A 116 5.95 14.79 3.24
CA ARG A 116 6.72 15.90 3.76
C ARG A 116 6.32 16.17 5.21
N ASP A 117 7.30 16.47 6.06
CA ASP A 117 7.04 16.82 7.47
C ASP A 117 6.44 18.22 7.66
N ILE A 118 6.28 18.98 6.56
CA ILE A 118 5.76 20.34 6.52
C ILE A 118 4.67 20.40 5.45
N ASP A 119 3.46 19.98 5.80
CA ASP A 119 2.28 20.24 4.98
C ASP A 119 1.24 20.96 5.84
N TYR A 120 1.33 22.29 5.81
CA TYR A 120 0.20 23.16 6.12
C TYR A 120 -0.67 23.21 4.88
N ILE A 121 -1.82 22.59 4.93
CA ILE A 121 -2.85 22.79 3.92
C ILE A 121 -3.91 23.68 4.55
N ASP A 122 -4.09 24.88 4.00
CA ASP A 122 -5.06 25.87 4.50
C ASP A 122 -4.84 26.24 5.99
N GLY A 123 -3.58 26.29 6.44
CA GLY A 123 -3.22 26.56 7.85
C GLY A 123 -3.42 25.39 8.82
N ILE A 124 -3.89 24.24 8.33
CA ILE A 124 -4.08 23.01 9.11
C ILE A 124 -2.91 22.07 8.85
N LYS A 125 -2.25 21.62 9.93
CA LYS A 125 -1.15 20.66 9.88
C LYS A 125 -1.70 19.27 9.52
N LYS A 126 -1.55 18.86 8.26
CA LYS A 126 -1.96 17.53 7.77
C LYS A 126 -0.73 16.76 7.28
N LYS A 127 -0.01 16.16 8.24
CA LYS A 127 1.21 15.38 7.96
C LYS A 127 0.95 14.00 7.35
N VAL A 128 -0.21 13.42 7.64
CA VAL A 128 -0.56 12.04 7.31
C VAL A 128 -1.99 12.02 6.76
N PRO A 129 -2.25 11.31 5.65
CA PRO A 129 -3.60 11.15 5.13
C PRO A 129 -4.52 10.50 6.18
N GLY A 130 -5.73 11.05 6.34
CA GLY A 130 -6.76 10.42 7.17
C GLY A 130 -7.36 9.19 6.50
N GLU A 131 -8.10 8.38 7.26
CA GLU A 131 -8.70 7.13 6.76
C GLU A 131 -9.58 7.33 5.51
N ALA A 132 -10.39 8.40 5.49
CA ALA A 132 -11.23 8.71 4.35
C ALA A 132 -10.44 8.99 3.05
N VAL A 133 -9.19 9.48 3.16
CA VAL A 133 -8.32 9.71 2.01
C VAL A 133 -7.83 8.37 1.45
N PHE A 134 -7.42 7.44 2.32
CA PHE A 134 -7.07 6.07 1.92
C PHE A 134 -8.26 5.36 1.27
N THR A 135 -9.45 5.40 1.88
CA THR A 135 -10.65 4.77 1.33
C THR A 135 -10.96 5.28 -0.08
N ARG A 136 -10.94 6.61 -0.28
CA ARG A 136 -11.18 7.22 -1.60
C ARG A 136 -10.09 6.85 -2.60
N PHE A 137 -8.84 6.74 -2.16
CA PHE A 137 -7.74 6.32 -3.02
C PHE A 137 -7.90 4.86 -3.47
N TYR A 138 -8.22 3.93 -2.57
CA TYR A 138 -8.48 2.52 -2.93
C TYR A 138 -9.65 2.39 -3.90
N GLN A 139 -10.75 3.13 -3.67
CA GLN A 139 -11.90 3.14 -4.59
C GLN A 139 -11.54 3.62 -5.99
N ARG A 140 -10.61 4.58 -6.11
CA ARG A 140 -10.10 5.01 -7.41
C ARG A 140 -9.24 3.92 -8.04
N LEU A 141 -8.33 3.35 -7.26
CA LEU A 141 -7.38 2.31 -7.68
C LEU A 141 -8.06 1.07 -8.26
N GLU A 142 -9.24 0.70 -7.75
CA GLU A 142 -10.06 -0.40 -8.30
C GLU A 142 -10.39 -0.25 -9.78
N ASN A 143 -10.42 0.97 -10.32
CA ASN A 143 -10.72 1.21 -11.73
C ASN A 143 -9.49 1.01 -12.65
N TYR A 144 -8.33 0.68 -12.09
CA TYR A 144 -7.04 0.56 -12.79
C TYR A 144 -6.50 -0.88 -12.72
N GLN A 145 -7.40 -1.87 -12.80
CA GLN A 145 -7.01 -3.28 -12.73
C GLN A 145 -6.06 -3.67 -13.87
N GLU A 146 -6.22 -3.12 -15.07
CA GLU A 146 -5.35 -3.42 -16.21
C GLU A 146 -3.92 -2.95 -15.97
N GLU A 147 -3.73 -1.75 -15.41
CA GLU A 147 -2.40 -1.23 -15.06
C GLU A 147 -1.77 -2.02 -13.90
N LEU A 148 -2.56 -2.45 -12.91
CA LEU A 148 -2.11 -3.33 -11.84
C LEU A 148 -1.65 -4.70 -12.37
N ASP A 149 -2.44 -5.29 -13.26
CA ASP A 149 -2.10 -6.56 -13.93
C ASP A 149 -0.82 -6.41 -14.77
N SER A 150 -0.63 -5.26 -15.42
CA SER A 150 0.59 -4.95 -16.16
C SER A 150 1.82 -4.88 -15.26
N ILE A 151 1.71 -4.30 -14.05
CA ILE A 151 2.82 -4.26 -13.08
C ILE A 151 3.23 -5.70 -12.72
N GLN A 152 2.25 -6.55 -12.38
CA GLN A 152 2.53 -7.96 -12.09
C GLN A 152 3.18 -8.66 -13.27
N LYS A 153 2.64 -8.47 -14.48
CA LYS A 153 3.14 -9.10 -15.70
C LYS A 153 4.60 -8.73 -15.95
N ASN A 154 4.95 -7.44 -15.87
CA ASN A 154 6.31 -6.97 -16.09
C ASN A 154 7.30 -7.56 -15.07
N LEU A 155 6.90 -7.71 -13.81
CA LEU A 155 7.73 -8.37 -12.79
C LEU A 155 7.97 -9.84 -13.13
N VAL A 156 6.92 -10.55 -13.52
CA VAL A 156 7.01 -11.98 -13.87
C VAL A 156 7.87 -12.18 -15.12
N GLU A 157 7.74 -11.31 -16.13
CA GLU A 157 8.59 -11.30 -17.33
C GLU A 157 10.06 -11.06 -16.96
N TYR A 158 10.35 -10.12 -16.07
CA TYR A 158 11.71 -9.91 -15.56
C TYR A 158 12.29 -11.21 -14.95
N PHE A 159 11.50 -11.98 -14.17
CA PHE A 159 11.98 -13.24 -13.61
C PHE A 159 12.21 -14.32 -14.67
N TYR A 160 11.36 -14.41 -15.70
CA TYR A 160 11.61 -15.32 -16.83
C TYR A 160 12.92 -15.02 -17.56
N GLU A 161 13.28 -13.74 -17.69
CA GLU A 161 14.50 -13.32 -18.39
C GLU A 161 15.77 -13.44 -17.53
N ASN A 162 15.65 -13.36 -16.20
CA ASN A 162 16.81 -13.20 -15.31
C ASN A 162 17.02 -14.35 -14.32
N VAL A 163 16.09 -15.31 -14.21
CA VAL A 163 16.22 -16.44 -13.30
C VAL A 163 16.13 -17.76 -14.07
N ASP A 164 17.26 -18.45 -14.14
CA ASP A 164 17.37 -19.75 -14.80
C ASP A 164 16.37 -20.76 -14.23
N GLY A 165 15.61 -21.38 -15.13
CA GLY A 165 14.61 -22.39 -14.80
C GLY A 165 13.32 -21.85 -14.16
N PHE A 166 13.13 -20.53 -14.08
CA PHE A 166 11.90 -19.94 -13.57
C PHE A 166 10.69 -20.32 -14.43
N GLY A 167 9.67 -20.91 -13.80
CA GLY A 167 8.43 -21.32 -14.44
C GLY A 167 8.49 -22.65 -15.17
N GLU A 168 9.61 -23.38 -15.13
CA GLU A 168 9.70 -24.74 -15.67
C GLU A 168 8.81 -25.74 -14.92
N LYS A 169 8.68 -25.55 -13.60
CA LYS A 169 7.85 -26.38 -12.73
C LYS A 169 6.84 -25.51 -12.01
N LEU A 170 5.57 -25.71 -12.32
CA LEU A 170 4.47 -24.94 -11.74
C LEU A 170 3.72 -25.75 -10.70
N ALA A 171 3.36 -25.09 -9.60
CA ALA A 171 2.39 -25.59 -8.63
C ALA A 171 1.25 -24.59 -8.50
N GLY A 172 0.07 -25.11 -8.17
CA GLY A 172 -1.12 -24.32 -8.01
C GLY A 172 -1.81 -24.63 -6.68
N ASP A 173 -2.17 -23.60 -5.92
CA ASP A 173 -2.99 -23.75 -4.71
C ASP A 173 -4.10 -22.69 -4.61
N GLY A 174 -5.16 -23.04 -3.89
CA GLY A 174 -6.28 -22.16 -3.59
C GLY A 174 -6.34 -21.80 -2.10
N LYS A 175 -6.31 -20.50 -1.78
CA LYS A 175 -6.46 -20.01 -0.41
C LYS A 175 -7.74 -19.21 -0.21
N TYR A 176 -8.56 -19.60 0.76
CA TYR A 176 -9.71 -18.79 1.16
C TYR A 176 -9.26 -17.46 1.78
N ILE A 177 -9.86 -16.38 1.30
CA ILE A 177 -9.79 -15.04 1.89
C ILE A 177 -11.13 -14.78 2.54
N GLN A 178 -11.13 -14.75 3.87
CA GLN A 178 -12.35 -14.54 4.65
C GLN A 178 -12.83 -13.10 4.45
N SER A 179 -14.12 -12.96 4.16
CA SER A 179 -14.79 -11.66 4.09
C SER A 179 -14.76 -10.95 5.45
N TYR A 180 -14.67 -9.61 5.44
CA TYR A 180 -14.95 -8.83 6.65
C TYR A 180 -16.43 -8.89 7.04
N ALA A 181 -17.32 -9.11 6.07
CA ALA A 181 -18.72 -9.38 6.32
C ALA A 181 -18.95 -10.86 6.68
N ASN A 182 -20.06 -11.14 7.36
CA ASN A 182 -20.40 -12.52 7.76
C ASN A 182 -21.31 -13.22 6.76
N ARG A 183 -21.98 -12.47 5.88
CA ARG A 183 -22.93 -12.96 4.87
C ARG A 183 -23.21 -11.89 3.82
N VAL A 184 -23.86 -12.30 2.74
CA VAL A 184 -24.41 -11.38 1.74
C VAL A 184 -25.45 -10.48 2.39
N ASN A 185 -25.44 -9.19 2.06
CA ASN A 185 -26.48 -8.27 2.46
C ASN A 185 -27.59 -8.24 1.39
N GLU A 186 -28.73 -8.89 1.70
CA GLU A 186 -29.89 -8.96 0.80
C GLU A 186 -30.58 -7.60 0.60
N HIS A 187 -30.31 -6.63 1.46
CA HIS A 187 -30.81 -5.26 1.39
C HIS A 187 -29.69 -4.27 1.06
N ALA A 188 -28.68 -4.71 0.31
CA ALA A 188 -27.65 -3.80 -0.17
C ALA A 188 -28.30 -2.68 -1.00
N ASP A 189 -28.16 -1.45 -0.50
CA ASP A 189 -28.67 -0.21 -1.09
C ASP A 189 -27.66 0.42 -2.07
N GLY A 190 -26.62 -0.34 -2.44
CA GLY A 190 -25.48 0.15 -3.21
C GLY A 190 -24.42 0.87 -2.37
N ASP A 191 -24.62 1.01 -1.04
CA ASP A 191 -23.55 1.45 -0.14
C ASP A 191 -22.46 0.37 -0.09
N ARG A 192 -21.19 0.81 -0.14
CA ARG A 192 -20.00 -0.04 -0.27
C ARG A 192 -19.56 -0.65 1.08
N ARG A 193 -20.52 -0.84 1.99
CA ARG A 193 -20.31 -1.34 3.36
C ARG A 193 -20.49 -2.84 3.48
N SER A 194 -20.99 -3.51 2.44
CA SER A 194 -21.08 -4.97 2.36
C SER A 194 -20.21 -5.52 1.22
N GLU A 195 -19.70 -6.74 1.42
CA GLU A 195 -18.91 -7.45 0.42
C GLU A 195 -19.82 -8.37 -0.39
N ASN A 196 -20.64 -7.78 -1.27
CA ASN A 196 -21.68 -8.52 -2.01
C ASN A 196 -21.12 -9.45 -3.11
N ASP A 197 -19.85 -9.27 -3.49
CA ASP A 197 -19.17 -10.13 -4.45
C ASP A 197 -18.69 -11.45 -3.82
N ALA A 198 -18.65 -11.52 -2.48
CA ALA A 198 -18.29 -12.73 -1.75
C ALA A 198 -19.38 -13.81 -1.86
N SER A 199 -18.97 -15.07 -1.68
CA SER A 199 -19.89 -16.21 -1.67
C SER A 199 -19.59 -17.18 -0.54
N VAL A 200 -20.52 -18.09 -0.27
CA VAL A 200 -20.30 -19.18 0.69
C VAL A 200 -19.72 -20.39 -0.04
N SER A 201 -18.58 -20.88 0.41
CA SER A 201 -18.03 -22.19 0.07
C SER A 201 -18.17 -23.15 1.23
N ILE A 202 -18.40 -24.43 0.95
CA ILE A 202 -18.48 -25.49 1.96
C ILE A 202 -17.42 -26.53 1.64
N LYS A 203 -16.48 -26.74 2.58
CA LYS A 203 -15.51 -27.84 2.54
C LYS A 203 -16.04 -28.99 3.37
N GLU A 204 -16.21 -30.14 2.74
CA GLU A 204 -16.64 -31.38 3.39
C GLU A 204 -15.42 -32.29 3.60
N ASN A 205 -15.21 -32.76 4.83
CA ASN A 205 -14.18 -33.75 5.14
C ASN A 205 -14.86 -35.04 5.59
N PHE A 206 -14.54 -36.14 4.91
CA PHE A 206 -14.99 -37.48 5.25
C PHE A 206 -14.04 -38.06 6.30
N ILE A 207 -14.56 -38.34 7.48
CA ILE A 207 -13.79 -38.86 8.62
C ILE A 207 -14.36 -40.23 8.96
N THR A 208 -13.53 -41.26 8.90
CA THR A 208 -13.88 -42.59 9.42
C THR A 208 -13.58 -42.61 10.91
N ASP A 209 -14.58 -42.94 11.72
CA ASP A 209 -14.38 -43.09 13.15
C ASP A 209 -13.69 -44.42 13.51
N LYS A 210 -13.34 -44.57 14.79
CA LYS A 210 -12.65 -45.74 15.35
C LYS A 210 -13.42 -47.06 15.13
N ASN A 211 -14.72 -46.96 14.84
CA ASN A 211 -15.63 -48.07 14.65
C ASN A 211 -15.94 -48.32 13.16
N GLY A 212 -15.21 -47.67 12.24
CA GLY A 212 -15.38 -47.82 10.80
C GLY A 212 -16.57 -47.04 10.23
N LYS A 213 -17.25 -46.19 11.01
CA LYS A 213 -18.39 -45.40 10.51
C LYS A 213 -17.92 -44.08 9.91
N GLU A 214 -18.34 -43.83 8.68
CA GLU A 214 -18.08 -42.56 7.99
C GLU A 214 -18.93 -41.42 8.58
N LYS A 215 -18.28 -40.28 8.82
CA LYS A 215 -18.90 -39.02 9.25
C LYS A 215 -18.42 -37.89 8.34
N ILE A 216 -19.35 -37.02 7.95
CA ILE A 216 -19.04 -35.83 7.15
C ILE A 216 -18.93 -34.63 8.08
N LYS A 217 -17.76 -34.00 8.14
CA LYS A 217 -17.56 -32.72 8.83
C LYS A 217 -17.54 -31.59 7.81
N LYS A 218 -18.49 -30.67 7.92
CA LYS A 218 -18.60 -29.50 7.03
C LYS A 218 -17.94 -28.27 7.67
N HIS A 219 -17.20 -27.50 6.86
CA HIS A 219 -16.64 -26.21 7.21
C HIS A 219 -17.08 -25.19 6.16
N SER A 220 -17.82 -24.16 6.56
CA SER A 220 -18.27 -23.08 5.67
C SER A 220 -17.32 -21.89 5.73
N PHE A 221 -17.05 -21.29 4.58
CA PHE A 221 -16.25 -20.08 4.41
C PHE A 221 -17.05 -19.07 3.61
N PHE A 222 -17.23 -17.85 4.12
CA PHE A 222 -17.85 -16.76 3.39
C PHE A 222 -16.78 -15.75 2.98
N GLY A 223 -16.62 -15.52 1.68
CA GLY A 223 -15.58 -14.62 1.17
C GLY A 223 -15.16 -14.92 -0.25
N PHE A 224 -13.85 -14.87 -0.45
CA PHE A 224 -13.17 -15.04 -1.73
C PHE A 224 -12.20 -16.21 -1.67
N ARG A 225 -11.65 -16.58 -2.82
CA ARG A 225 -10.56 -17.54 -2.94
C ARG A 225 -9.51 -16.96 -3.87
N ALA A 226 -8.28 -16.87 -3.37
CA ALA A 226 -7.11 -16.63 -4.18
C ALA A 226 -6.67 -17.95 -4.82
N HIS A 227 -6.50 -17.94 -6.12
CA HIS A 227 -5.93 -19.00 -6.94
C HIS A 227 -4.53 -18.55 -7.32
N VAL A 228 -3.52 -19.25 -6.81
CA VAL A 228 -2.12 -18.85 -6.98
C VAL A 228 -1.39 -19.94 -7.74
N ILE A 229 -0.77 -19.56 -8.86
CA ILE A 229 0.21 -20.37 -9.57
C ILE A 229 1.58 -19.86 -9.19
N VAL A 230 2.43 -20.74 -8.70
CA VAL A 230 3.80 -20.46 -8.27
C VAL A 230 4.79 -21.27 -9.08
N ASP A 231 5.98 -20.72 -9.25
CA ASP A 231 7.16 -21.49 -9.61
C ASP A 231 7.61 -22.35 -8.42
N VAL A 232 7.80 -23.64 -8.64
CA VAL A 232 8.12 -24.61 -7.57
C VAL A 232 9.54 -24.42 -7.03
N LEU A 233 10.47 -23.98 -7.88
CA LEU A 233 11.88 -23.86 -7.49
C LEU A 233 12.12 -22.64 -6.60
N THR A 234 11.57 -21.50 -6.99
CA THR A 234 11.74 -20.22 -6.30
C THR A 234 10.65 -19.95 -5.26
N GLY A 235 9.48 -20.59 -5.38
CA GLY A 235 8.31 -20.30 -4.56
C GLY A 235 7.62 -18.96 -4.90
N LEU A 236 8.06 -18.28 -5.97
CA LEU A 236 7.51 -16.97 -6.35
C LEU A 236 6.20 -17.13 -7.15
N PRO A 237 5.23 -16.22 -6.96
CA PRO A 237 3.98 -16.24 -7.70
C PRO A 237 4.20 -15.84 -9.16
N ILE A 238 3.68 -16.65 -10.07
CA ILE A 238 3.59 -16.36 -11.51
C ILE A 238 2.23 -15.76 -11.86
N ASN A 239 1.16 -16.30 -11.26
CA ASN A 239 -0.19 -15.79 -11.49
C ASN A 239 -0.99 -15.81 -10.20
N VAL A 240 -1.76 -14.75 -9.95
CA VAL A 240 -2.67 -14.65 -8.81
C VAL A 240 -4.01 -14.21 -9.37
N HIS A 241 -5.06 -14.95 -9.04
CA HIS A 241 -6.41 -14.59 -9.42
C HIS A 241 -7.33 -14.73 -8.23
N ILE A 242 -8.14 -13.71 -7.97
CA ILE A 242 -9.11 -13.73 -6.87
C ILE A 242 -10.51 -13.93 -7.47
N ASP A 243 -11.22 -14.91 -6.96
CA ASP A 243 -12.60 -15.21 -7.33
C ASP A 243 -13.46 -15.41 -6.07
N LYS A 244 -14.76 -15.61 -6.25
CA LYS A 244 -15.68 -15.92 -5.15
C LYS A 244 -15.29 -17.22 -4.48
N ALA A 245 -15.50 -17.32 -3.16
CA ALA A 245 -15.08 -18.51 -2.41
C ALA A 245 -15.61 -19.83 -2.98
N ASN A 246 -16.79 -19.88 -3.60
CA ASN A 246 -17.36 -21.11 -4.14
C ASN A 246 -16.74 -21.60 -5.48
N ILE A 247 -15.89 -20.81 -6.15
CA ILE A 247 -15.30 -21.16 -7.45
C ILE A 247 -14.10 -22.08 -7.31
N SER A 248 -14.25 -23.35 -7.71
CA SER A 248 -13.25 -24.40 -7.50
C SER A 248 -11.87 -24.08 -8.07
N GLU A 249 -10.82 -24.25 -7.25
CA GLU A 249 -9.43 -24.09 -7.66
C GLU A 249 -9.07 -24.99 -8.84
N ARG A 250 -9.53 -26.25 -8.85
CA ARG A 250 -9.24 -27.20 -9.93
C ARG A 250 -9.73 -26.69 -11.28
N THR A 251 -10.88 -26.02 -11.31
CA THR A 251 -11.46 -25.46 -12.53
C THR A 251 -10.62 -24.29 -13.02
N VAL A 252 -10.29 -23.34 -12.14
CA VAL A 252 -9.53 -22.13 -12.48
C VAL A 252 -8.10 -22.47 -12.90
N MET A 253 -7.43 -23.34 -12.16
CA MET A 253 -6.05 -23.80 -12.42
C MET A 253 -5.91 -24.44 -13.80
N LYS A 254 -6.89 -25.26 -14.21
CA LYS A 254 -6.86 -25.93 -15.52
C LYS A 254 -6.93 -24.92 -16.67
N VAL A 255 -7.72 -23.86 -16.52
CA VAL A 255 -7.84 -22.81 -17.53
C VAL A 255 -6.59 -21.94 -17.57
N LYS A 256 -6.08 -21.54 -16.39
CA LYS A 256 -4.95 -20.59 -16.28
C LYS A 256 -3.58 -21.22 -16.56
N SER A 257 -3.40 -22.52 -16.30
CA SER A 257 -2.18 -23.25 -16.70
C SER A 257 -2.05 -23.43 -18.22
N GLN A 258 -3.16 -23.36 -18.97
CA GLN A 258 -3.17 -23.48 -20.43
C GLN A 258 -3.01 -22.13 -21.15
N ALA A 259 -3.25 -21.02 -20.44
CA ALA A 259 -3.07 -19.66 -20.95
C ALA A 259 -1.58 -19.26 -20.88
N LYS A 260 -0.77 -19.86 -21.75
CA LYS A 260 0.62 -19.51 -22.10
C LYS A 260 1.62 -19.36 -20.95
N VAL A 261 2.43 -20.41 -20.79
CA VAL A 261 3.89 -20.25 -20.81
C VAL A 261 4.22 -19.62 -22.18
N PRO A 262 4.76 -18.40 -22.26
CA PRO A 262 5.30 -17.92 -23.52
C PRO A 262 6.35 -18.94 -23.95
N ASN A 263 6.24 -19.50 -25.16
CA ASN A 263 7.32 -20.31 -25.71
C ASN A 263 8.63 -19.51 -25.58
N ALA A 264 9.62 -20.14 -24.95
CA ALA A 264 11.02 -19.72 -24.99
C ALA A 264 11.49 -19.47 -26.43
#